data_AF-A0A1I2MHZ6-F1
#
_entry.id   AF-A0A1I2MHZ6-F1
#
_cell.length_a   1.000
_cell.length_b   1.000
_cell.length_c   1.000
_cell.angle_alpha   90.00
_cell.angle_beta   90.00
_cell.angle_gamma   90.00
#
_symmetry.space_group_name_H-M   'P 1'
#
loop_
_entity.id
_entity.type
_entity.pdbx_description
1 polymer ?
#
loop_
_entity_poly.entity_id
_entity_poly.type
_entity_poly.pdbx_seq_one_letter_code
_entity_poly.pdbx_strand_id
1 'polypeptide(L)'
;MGDLPGKGHDDERQGKIPARPMRNRLKVLRAERDWSQQDLADRLEVSRQSVNAIETGKYDPSLPLAFRIADLFDMAIEEIFLRGE
;
A
#
# COMPACT_ATOMS: atom_id res chain seq x y z
N MET A 1 40.26 -43.35 -6.11
CA MET A 1 40.06 -41.89 -5.99
C MET A 1 39.30 -41.45 -7.23
N GLY A 2 37.97 -41.49 -7.19
CA GLY A 2 37.12 -40.99 -8.27
C GLY A 2 36.35 -39.82 -7.71
N ASP A 3 36.48 -38.65 -8.33
CA ASP A 3 35.79 -37.44 -7.93
C ASP A 3 34.26 -37.63 -7.99
N LEU A 4 33.58 -37.20 -6.93
CA LEU A 4 32.12 -37.21 -6.82
C LEU A 4 31.52 -36.03 -7.59
N PRO A 5 30.38 -36.23 -8.29
CA PRO A 5 29.72 -35.18 -9.07
C PRO A 5 29.04 -34.13 -8.17
N GLY A 6 28.87 -32.95 -8.76
CA GLY A 6 28.59 -31.69 -8.08
C GLY A 6 27.36 -31.65 -7.17
N LYS A 7 27.52 -30.91 -6.08
CA LYS A 7 26.39 -30.40 -5.29
C LYS A 7 25.58 -29.45 -6.17
N GLY A 8 24.36 -29.85 -6.48
CA GLY A 8 23.33 -28.97 -7.02
C GLY A 8 23.22 -27.74 -6.14
N HIS A 9 23.28 -26.57 -6.78
CA HIS A 9 22.73 -25.37 -6.20
C HIS A 9 21.22 -25.60 -6.13
N ASP A 10 20.73 -25.96 -4.95
CA ASP A 10 19.31 -25.88 -4.61
C ASP A 10 18.95 -24.38 -4.60
N ASP A 11 18.71 -23.87 -5.81
CA ASP A 11 18.15 -22.55 -6.08
C ASP A 11 16.67 -22.61 -5.67
N GLU A 12 16.42 -22.52 -4.35
CA GLU A 12 15.12 -22.23 -3.78
C GLU A 12 14.68 -20.83 -4.24
N ARG A 13 14.27 -20.73 -5.51
CA ARG A 13 13.55 -19.57 -6.02
C ARG A 13 12.19 -19.53 -5.35
N GLN A 14 12.14 -18.94 -4.17
CA GLN A 14 10.90 -18.43 -3.58
C GLN A 14 10.30 -17.47 -4.61
N GLY A 15 9.31 -17.96 -5.35
CA GLY A 15 8.52 -17.17 -6.28
C GLY A 15 7.82 -16.09 -5.50
N LYS A 16 8.40 -14.88 -5.47
CA LYS A 16 7.67 -13.69 -5.04
C LYS A 16 6.47 -13.56 -5.96
N ILE A 17 5.27 -13.79 -5.42
CA ILE A 17 4.03 -13.42 -6.11
C ILE A 17 4.18 -11.93 -6.44
N PRO A 18 4.10 -11.52 -7.71
CA PRO A 18 4.25 -10.10 -8.04
C PRO A 18 3.16 -9.32 -7.32
N ALA A 19 3.58 -8.47 -6.38
CA ALA A 19 2.67 -7.58 -5.67
C ALA A 19 2.05 -6.63 -6.70
N ARG A 20 0.74 -6.73 -6.87
CA ARG A 20 -0.02 -5.80 -7.70
C ARG A 20 -0.16 -4.49 -6.92
N PRO A 21 0.14 -3.32 -7.51
CA PRO A 21 0.09 -2.05 -6.80
C PRO A 21 -1.33 -1.77 -6.30
N MET A 22 -1.48 -1.41 -5.02
CA MET A 22 -2.79 -1.12 -4.44
C MET A 22 -3.38 0.17 -5.04
N ARG A 23 -4.62 0.10 -5.49
CA ARG A 23 -5.38 1.29 -5.91
C ARG A 23 -6.10 1.86 -4.70
N ASN A 24 -6.35 3.16 -4.69
CA ASN A 24 -7.12 3.79 -3.62
C ASN A 24 -7.99 4.95 -4.13
N ARG A 25 -8.97 5.32 -3.32
CA ARG A 25 -9.92 6.42 -3.60
C ARG A 25 -9.63 7.70 -2.83
N LEU A 26 -8.49 7.81 -2.14
CA LEU A 26 -8.21 8.94 -1.25
C LEU A 26 -8.35 10.29 -1.95
N LYS A 27 -7.82 10.42 -3.17
CA LYS A 27 -7.93 11.66 -3.94
C LYS A 27 -9.38 12.08 -4.19
N VAL A 28 -10.27 11.11 -4.45
CA VAL A 28 -11.71 11.36 -4.69
C VAL A 28 -12.40 11.72 -3.37
N LEU A 29 -12.23 10.89 -2.33
CA LEU A 29 -12.84 11.10 -1.02
C LEU A 29 -12.45 12.43 -0.37
N ARG A 30 -11.22 12.87 -0.63
CA ARG A 30 -10.68 14.15 -0.20
C ARG A 30 -11.27 15.31 -1.00
N ALA A 31 -11.46 15.14 -2.32
CA ALA A 31 -12.11 16.14 -3.17
C ALA A 31 -13.60 16.32 -2.81
N GLU A 32 -14.31 15.24 -2.48
CA GLU A 32 -15.72 15.29 -2.00
C GLU A 32 -15.89 16.10 -0.70
N ARG A 33 -14.80 16.33 0.04
CA ARG A 33 -14.78 17.08 1.30
C ARG A 33 -14.05 18.42 1.20
N ASP A 34 -13.68 18.85 0.00
CA ASP A 34 -12.88 20.06 -0.26
C ASP A 34 -11.54 20.12 0.52
N TRP A 35 -10.95 18.96 0.82
CA TRP A 35 -9.70 18.88 1.57
C TRP A 35 -8.50 18.95 0.63
N SER A 36 -7.40 19.58 1.04
CA SER A 36 -6.08 19.45 0.40
C SER A 36 -5.34 18.21 0.91
N GLN A 37 -4.26 17.79 0.24
CA GLN A 37 -3.40 16.70 0.76
C GLN A 37 -2.86 17.01 2.16
N GLN A 38 -2.63 18.29 2.48
CA GLN A 38 -2.19 18.71 3.81
C GLN A 38 -3.31 18.52 4.83
N ASP A 39 -4.54 18.90 4.49
CA ASP A 39 -5.71 18.72 5.37
C ASP A 39 -5.92 17.26 5.78
N LEU A 40 -5.77 16.33 4.83
CA LEU A 40 -5.85 14.89 5.11
C LEU A 40 -4.66 14.41 5.94
N ALA A 41 -3.46 14.94 5.67
CA ALA A 41 -2.26 14.59 6.43
C ALA A 41 -2.37 15.01 7.89
N ASP A 42 -2.88 16.22 8.15
CA ASP A 42 -3.08 16.75 9.50
C ASP A 42 -4.11 15.92 10.27
N ARG A 43 -5.22 15.52 9.64
CA ARG A 43 -6.26 14.65 10.24
C ARG A 43 -5.77 13.26 10.57
N LEU A 44 -4.80 12.75 9.80
CA LEU A 44 -4.22 11.42 9.98
C LEU A 44 -2.89 11.46 10.75
N GLU A 45 -2.44 12.62 11.21
CA GLU A 45 -1.16 12.82 11.90
C GLU A 45 0.02 12.20 11.12
N VAL A 46 0.05 12.41 9.80
CA VAL A 46 1.13 11.96 8.91
C VAL A 46 1.67 13.13 8.10
N SER A 47 2.76 12.91 7.35
CA SER A 47 3.25 13.92 6.43
C SER A 47 2.38 14.03 5.17
N ARG A 48 2.31 15.22 4.57
CA ARG A 48 1.71 15.41 3.23
C ARG A 48 2.33 14.50 2.17
N GLN A 49 3.63 14.22 2.30
CA GLN A 49 4.35 13.31 1.40
C GLN A 49 3.82 11.87 1.53
N SER A 50 3.49 11.42 2.74
CA SER A 50 2.86 10.12 2.98
C SER A 50 1.51 10.03 2.28
N VAL A 51 0.66 11.05 2.43
CA VAL A 51 -0.64 11.11 1.72
C VAL A 51 -0.44 11.04 0.21
N ASN A 52 0.48 11.82 -0.36
CA ASN A 52 0.77 11.79 -1.79
C ASN A 52 1.32 10.43 -2.27
N ALA A 53 2.17 9.78 -1.46
CA ALA A 53 2.71 8.46 -1.78
C ALA A 53 1.61 7.39 -1.79
N ILE A 54 0.64 7.46 -0.88
CA ILE A 54 -0.54 6.59 -0.88
C ILE A 54 -1.40 6.88 -2.09
N GLU A 55 -1.80 8.14 -2.33
CA GLU A 55 -2.65 8.52 -3.48
C GLU A 55 -2.06 8.08 -4.83
N THR A 56 -0.74 8.06 -4.96
CA THR A 56 -0.04 7.65 -6.20
C THR A 56 0.34 6.16 -6.25
N GLY A 57 -0.02 5.37 -5.23
CA GLY A 57 0.28 3.94 -5.16
C GLY A 57 1.77 3.62 -4.98
N LYS A 58 2.59 4.60 -4.57
CA LYS A 58 4.02 4.42 -4.28
C LYS A 58 4.27 3.82 -2.90
N TYR A 59 3.27 3.90 -2.02
CA TYR A 59 3.34 3.41 -0.65
C TYR A 59 1.98 2.85 -0.25
N ASP A 60 1.97 1.59 0.16
CA ASP A 60 0.80 0.99 0.76
C ASP A 60 0.73 1.39 2.24
N PRO A 61 -0.41 1.90 2.74
CA PRO A 61 -0.53 2.24 4.14
C PRO A 61 -0.36 0.98 5.01
N SER A 62 0.26 1.14 6.18
CA SER A 62 0.22 0.09 7.20
C SER A 62 -1.22 -0.19 7.62
N LEU A 63 -1.51 -1.40 8.10
CA LEU A 63 -2.85 -1.77 8.53
C LEU A 63 -3.46 -0.79 9.56
N PRO A 64 -2.74 -0.31 10.59
CA PRO A 64 -3.25 0.73 11.48
C PRO A 64 -3.58 2.06 10.79
N LEU A 65 -2.78 2.48 9.79
CA LEU A 65 -3.09 3.69 9.02
C LEU A 65 -4.32 3.48 8.13
N ALA A 66 -4.48 2.29 7.54
CA ALA A 66 -5.68 1.96 6.77
C ALA A 66 -6.95 2.00 7.62
N PHE A 67 -6.91 1.49 8.86
CA PHE A 67 -8.03 1.63 9.81
C PHE A 67 -8.34 3.08 10.16
N ARG A 68 -7.34 3.90 10.50
CA ARG A 68 -7.57 5.34 10.76
C ARG A 68 -8.18 6.08 9.57
N ILE A 69 -7.78 5.70 8.36
CA ILE A 69 -8.35 6.25 7.13
C ILE A 69 -9.81 5.81 6.99
N ALA A 70 -10.11 4.53 7.20
CA ALA A 70 -11.47 3.99 7.20
C ALA A 70 -12.37 4.72 8.20
N ASP A 71 -11.91 4.88 9.44
CA ASP A 71 -12.63 5.59 10.49
C ASP A 71 -12.87 7.07 10.13
N LEU A 72 -11.85 7.75 9.56
CA LEU A 72 -11.96 9.17 9.16
C LEU A 72 -13.01 9.38 8.06
N PHE A 73 -13.15 8.42 7.15
CA PHE A 73 -14.10 8.51 6.03
C PHE A 73 -15.46 7.85 6.32
N ASP A 74 -15.59 7.15 7.46
CA ASP A 74 -16.76 6.33 7.83
C ASP A 74 -17.10 5.29 6.75
N MET A 75 -16.07 4.55 6.31
CA MET A 75 -16.16 3.58 5.22
C MET A 75 -15.33 2.34 5.52
N ALA A 76 -15.68 1.19 4.96
CA ALA A 76 -14.85 0.00 5.10
C ALA A 76 -13.52 0.14 4.33
N ILE A 77 -12.47 -0.57 4.78
CA ILE A 77 -11.14 -0.52 4.17
C ILE A 77 -11.21 -0.91 2.69
N GLU A 78 -11.96 -1.96 2.35
CA GLU A 78 -12.15 -2.45 0.98
C GLU A 78 -12.89 -1.47 0.06
N GLU A 79 -13.63 -0.51 0.62
CA GLU A 79 -14.27 0.55 -0.17
C GLU A 79 -13.32 1.68 -0.52
N ILE A 80 -12.20 1.80 0.20
CA ILE A 80 -11.18 2.83 0.04
C ILE A 80 -9.97 2.30 -0.74
N PHE A 81 -9.55 1.07 -0.44
CA PHE A 81 -8.36 0.41 -0.96
C PHE A 81 -8.73 -0.83 -1.78
N LEU A 82 -8.41 -0.79 -3.07
CA LEU A 82 -8.79 -1.79 -4.05
C LEU A 82 -7.55 -2.59 -4.48
N ARG A 83 -7.72 -3.89 -4.67
CA ARG A 83 -6.70 -4.76 -5.25
C ARG A 83 -6.34 -4.25 -6.65
N GLY A 84 -5.06 -3.98 -6.90
CA GLY A 84 -4.58 -3.68 -8.25
C GLY A 84 -4.82 -4.86 -9.18
N GLU A 85 -5.18 -4.59 -10.43
CA GLU A 85 -5.28 -5.61 -11.48
C GLU A 85 -3.92 -6.03 -12.02
#